data_AF-A0A8X6RRK0-F1
#
_entry.id   AF-A0A8X6RRK0-F1
#
_cell.length_a   1.000
_cell.length_b   1.000
_cell.length_c   1.000
_cell.angle_alpha   90.00
_cell.angle_beta   90.00
_cell.angle_gamma   90.00
#
_symmetry.space_group_name_H-M   'P 1'
#
loop_
_entity.id
_entity.type
_entity.pdbx_description
1 polymer ?
#
loop_
_entity_poly.entity_id
_entity_poly.type
_entity_poly.pdbx_seq_one_letter_code
_entity_poly.pdbx_strand_id
1 'polypeptide(L)'
;MENRKETTIEERKLFIKLSNGGKSLRNSAKVVGRSVNCIQKILQKFKKTGMLANNEGRARKKINELYNRAKKWLLYHCRNQLNTPPQSPDLNVIENLWPHLERAVQRHPITSKEQLKSVLKEEWLNIAPETTKTSCGIDASAIGSCHISKRLCY
;
A
#
# COMPACT_ATOMS: atom_id res chain seq x y z
N MET A 1 9.63 12.11 -26.58
CA MET A 1 9.46 13.14 -25.54
C MET A 1 10.85 13.50 -25.02
N GLU A 2 11.32 14.72 -25.27
CA GLU A 2 12.66 15.12 -24.82
C GLU A 2 12.66 15.23 -23.28
N ASN A 3 13.59 14.55 -22.61
CA ASN A 3 13.68 14.59 -21.16
C ASN A 3 13.91 16.03 -20.69
N ARG A 4 13.15 16.48 -19.69
CA ARG A 4 13.35 17.80 -19.07
C ARG A 4 14.80 17.90 -18.59
N LYS A 5 15.61 18.72 -19.27
CA LYS A 5 17.02 18.94 -18.94
C LYS A 5 17.12 19.57 -17.55
N GLU A 6 17.58 18.79 -16.57
CA GLU A 6 17.86 19.25 -15.23
C GLU A 6 18.84 20.44 -15.25
N THR A 7 18.75 21.33 -14.26
CA THR A 7 19.73 22.41 -14.13
C THR A 7 21.04 21.85 -13.60
N THR A 8 22.11 22.17 -14.30
CA THR A 8 23.48 21.82 -13.93
C THR A 8 23.92 22.57 -12.67
N ILE A 9 24.96 22.06 -12.00
CA ILE A 9 25.52 22.70 -10.81
C ILE A 9 26.08 24.09 -11.15
N GLU A 10 26.65 24.26 -12.35
CA GLU A 10 27.22 25.54 -12.79
C GLU A 10 26.16 26.61 -13.04
N GLU A 11 25.03 26.25 -13.65
CA GLU A 11 23.88 27.15 -13.78
C GLU A 11 23.38 27.59 -12.38
N ARG A 12 23.36 26.70 -11.40
CA ARG A 12 22.95 27.01 -10.02
C ARG A 12 23.93 27.93 -9.31
N LYS A 13 25.25 27.72 -9.49
CA LYS A 13 26.29 28.64 -9.00
C LYS A 13 26.12 30.03 -9.60
N LEU A 14 25.83 30.11 -10.90
CA LEU A 14 25.61 31.37 -11.60
C LEU A 14 24.39 32.12 -11.05
N PHE A 15 23.28 31.43 -10.75
CA PHE A 15 22.11 32.04 -10.12
C PHE A 15 22.41 32.68 -8.78
N ILE A 16 23.17 32.01 -7.91
CA ILE A 16 23.52 32.53 -6.58
C ILE A 16 24.43 33.74 -6.72
N LYS A 17 25.45 33.69 -7.57
CA LYS A 17 26.36 34.81 -7.82
C LYS A 17 25.60 36.07 -8.29
N LEU A 18 24.69 35.92 -9.26
CA LEU A 18 23.89 37.02 -9.77
C LEU A 18 22.90 37.56 -8.72
N SER A 19 22.33 36.70 -7.90
CA SER A 19 21.42 37.10 -6.82
C SER A 19 22.13 37.85 -5.69
N ASN A 20 23.34 37.43 -5.31
CA ASN A 20 24.13 38.10 -4.27
C ASN A 20 24.66 39.46 -4.76
N GLY A 21 24.92 39.59 -6.06
CA GLY A 21 25.28 40.86 -6.70
C GLY A 21 24.09 41.82 -6.93
N GLY A 22 22.96 41.62 -6.25
CA GLY A 22 21.81 42.52 -6.29
C GLY A 22 20.99 42.51 -7.58
N LYS A 23 21.22 41.57 -8.50
CA LYS A 23 20.46 41.51 -9.75
C LYS A 23 19.07 40.91 -9.53
N SER A 24 18.07 41.46 -10.24
CA SER A 24 16.71 40.94 -10.21
C SER A 24 16.63 39.53 -10.81
N LEU A 25 15.71 38.70 -10.28
CA LEU A 25 15.51 37.33 -10.77
C LEU A 25 15.16 37.26 -12.26
N ARG A 26 14.46 38.27 -12.78
CA ARG A 26 14.09 38.39 -14.19
C ARG A 26 15.31 38.63 -15.09
N ASN A 27 16.27 39.46 -14.66
CA ASN A 27 17.50 39.67 -15.41
C ASN A 27 18.38 38.43 -15.38
N SER A 28 18.47 37.76 -14.23
CA SER A 28 19.19 36.49 -14.08
C SER A 28 18.56 35.38 -14.95
N ALA A 29 17.24 35.32 -15.03
CA ALA A 29 16.50 34.40 -15.91
C ALA A 29 16.84 34.59 -17.39
N LYS A 30 16.92 35.85 -17.85
CA LYS A 30 17.28 36.18 -19.24
C LYS A 30 18.71 35.74 -19.59
N VAL A 31 19.66 35.97 -18.68
CA VAL A 31 21.09 35.65 -18.90
C VAL A 31 21.33 34.15 -19.04
N VAL A 32 20.63 33.33 -18.25
CA VAL A 32 20.85 31.87 -18.21
C VAL A 32 19.84 31.10 -19.06
N GLY A 33 18.81 31.77 -19.61
CA GLY A 33 17.79 31.12 -20.43
C GLY A 33 16.88 30.17 -19.65
N ARG A 34 16.62 30.44 -18.36
CA ARG A 34 15.75 29.63 -17.50
C ARG A 34 14.56 30.43 -16.99
N SER A 35 13.47 29.75 -16.65
CA SER A 35 12.29 30.43 -16.10
C SER A 35 12.58 31.06 -14.73
N VAL A 36 11.96 32.22 -14.47
CA VAL A 36 12.08 32.92 -13.18
C VAL A 36 11.68 32.01 -12.00
N ASN A 37 10.65 31.19 -12.18
CA ASN A 37 10.18 30.24 -11.17
C ASN A 37 11.22 29.14 -10.86
N CYS A 38 11.97 28.67 -11.87
CA CYS A 38 13.05 27.72 -11.66
C CYS A 38 14.15 28.32 -10.77
N ILE A 39 14.58 29.55 -11.08
CA ILE A 39 15.58 30.28 -10.29
C ILE A 39 15.09 30.51 -8.87
N GLN A 40 13.83 30.92 -8.71
CA GLN A 40 13.21 31.15 -7.40
C GLN A 40 13.23 29.88 -6.54
N LYS A 41 12.83 28.72 -7.08
CA LYS A 41 12.86 27.43 -6.37
C LYS A 41 14.27 27.01 -5.96
N ILE A 42 15.26 27.24 -6.84
CA ILE A 42 16.67 26.93 -6.55
C ILE A 42 17.19 27.82 -5.41
N LEU A 43 16.92 29.13 -5.45
CA LEU A 43 17.35 30.06 -4.40
C LEU A 43 16.66 29.77 -3.06
N GLN A 44 15.36 29.46 -3.07
CA GLN A 44 14.63 29.05 -1.86
C GLN A 44 15.22 27.78 -1.26
N LYS A 45 15.52 26.77 -2.09
CA LYS A 45 16.20 25.55 -1.65
C LYS A 45 17.58 25.85 -1.06
N PHE A 46 18.37 26.69 -1.74
CA PHE A 46 19.71 27.06 -1.29
C PHE A 46 19.67 27.81 0.05
N LYS A 47 18.75 28.76 0.23
CA LYS A 47 18.55 29.44 1.53
C LYS A 47 18.20 28.47 2.66
N LYS A 48 17.46 27.41 2.36
CA LYS A 48 17.03 26.41 3.36
C LYS A 48 18.12 25.40 3.72
N THR A 49 18.91 24.96 2.74
CA THR A 49 19.82 23.81 2.90
C THR A 49 21.30 24.15 2.75
N GLY A 50 21.64 25.30 2.16
CA GLY A 50 23.00 25.66 1.77
C GLY A 50 23.57 24.82 0.63
N MET A 51 22.81 23.87 0.08
CA MET A 51 23.31 22.90 -0.90
C MET A 51 22.95 23.28 -2.33
N LEU A 52 23.93 23.20 -3.22
CA LEU A 52 23.78 23.37 -4.67
C LEU A 52 23.37 22.08 -5.38
N ALA A 53 23.82 20.93 -4.86
CA ALA A 53 23.54 19.62 -5.41
C ALA A 53 22.06 19.25 -5.26
N ASN A 54 21.58 18.31 -6.09
CA ASN A 54 20.30 17.65 -5.83
C ASN A 54 20.41 16.85 -4.53
N ASN A 55 19.32 16.80 -3.77
CA ASN A 55 19.27 15.92 -2.62
C ASN A 55 19.06 14.53 -3.18
N GLU A 56 19.75 13.53 -2.63
CA GLU A 56 19.49 12.14 -2.98
C GLU A 56 18.00 11.87 -2.81
N GLY A 57 17.35 11.43 -3.89
CA GLY A 57 15.95 11.05 -3.84
C GLY A 57 15.78 9.92 -2.83
N ARG A 58 14.72 9.95 -2.03
CA ARG A 58 14.39 8.80 -1.19
C ARG A 58 14.03 7.63 -2.11
N ALA A 59 14.83 6.57 -2.10
CA ALA A 59 14.52 5.36 -2.83
C ALA A 59 13.13 4.82 -2.43
N ARG A 60 12.39 4.28 -3.39
CA ARG A 60 11.14 3.58 -3.10
C ARG A 60 11.46 2.41 -2.18
N LYS A 61 10.88 2.39 -0.99
CA LYS A 61 11.06 1.29 -0.04
C LYS A 61 10.63 -0.02 -0.71
N LYS A 62 11.55 -0.99 -0.77
CA LYS A 62 11.25 -2.34 -1.27
C LYS A 62 10.24 -2.98 -0.31
N ILE A 63 9.18 -3.56 -0.85
CA ILE A 63 8.18 -4.28 -0.04
C ILE A 63 8.90 -5.34 0.80
N ASN A 64 8.51 -5.42 2.09
CA ASN A 64 9.16 -6.14 3.17
C ASN A 64 9.61 -7.56 2.75
N GLU A 65 10.84 -7.93 3.08
CA GLU A 65 11.44 -9.25 2.82
C GLU A 65 10.52 -10.41 3.30
N LEU A 66 9.82 -10.20 4.40
CA LEU A 66 8.83 -11.14 4.95
C LEU A 66 7.70 -11.49 3.99
N TYR A 67 7.19 -10.51 3.22
CA TYR A 67 6.15 -10.75 2.21
C TYR A 67 6.64 -11.70 1.12
N ASN A 68 7.87 -11.48 0.64
CA ASN A 68 8.45 -12.30 -0.41
C ASN A 68 8.72 -13.73 0.08
N ARG A 69 9.12 -13.89 1.34
CA ARG A 69 9.29 -15.21 1.97
C ARG A 69 7.97 -15.96 2.08
N ALA A 70 6.92 -15.30 2.58
CA ALA A 70 5.59 -15.89 2.70
C ALA A 70 5.02 -16.28 1.33
N LYS A 71 5.11 -15.38 0.34
CA LYS A 71 4.64 -15.64 -1.03
C LYS A 71 5.35 -16.84 -1.68
N LYS A 72 6.67 -16.94 -1.52
CA LYS A 72 7.43 -18.10 -2.00
C LYS A 72 7.00 -19.39 -1.32
N TRP A 73 6.82 -19.37 0.01
CA TRP A 73 6.40 -20.56 0.74
C TRP A 73 5.03 -21.05 0.26
N LEU A 74 4.05 -20.15 0.13
CA LEU A 74 2.71 -20.46 -0.39
C LEU A 74 2.78 -21.04 -1.81
N LEU A 75 3.63 -20.51 -2.69
CA LEU A 75 3.80 -21.02 -4.05
C LEU A 75 4.26 -22.49 -4.06
N TYR A 76 5.17 -22.87 -3.17
CA TYR A 76 5.73 -24.23 -3.13
C TYR A 76 4.89 -25.23 -2.33
N HIS A 77 4.14 -24.78 -1.34
CA HIS A 77 3.43 -25.67 -0.38
C HIS A 77 1.92 -25.66 -0.56
N CYS A 78 1.34 -24.64 -1.21
CA CYS A 78 -0.10 -24.49 -1.40
C CYS A 78 -0.43 -24.45 -2.89
N ARG A 79 -0.73 -25.62 -3.48
CA ARG A 79 -1.00 -25.80 -4.91
C ARG A 79 -2.27 -25.10 -5.39
N ASN A 80 -3.31 -25.09 -4.56
CA ASN A 80 -4.62 -24.50 -4.87
C ASN A 80 -4.88 -23.31 -3.94
N GLN A 81 -4.47 -22.12 -4.36
CA GLN A 81 -4.77 -20.90 -3.62
C GLN A 81 -6.10 -20.33 -4.11
N LEU A 82 -7.03 -20.10 -3.19
CA LEU A 82 -8.28 -19.43 -3.48
C LEU A 82 -7.99 -17.94 -3.76
N ASN A 83 -8.36 -17.47 -4.93
CA ASN A 83 -8.29 -16.05 -5.26
C ASN A 83 -9.55 -15.36 -4.75
N THR A 84 -9.45 -14.66 -3.62
CA THR A 84 -10.52 -13.78 -3.15
C THR A 84 -10.36 -12.40 -3.81
N PRO A 85 -11.42 -11.84 -4.40
CA PRO A 85 -11.36 -10.50 -4.94
C PRO A 85 -11.15 -9.48 -3.81
N PRO A 86 -10.47 -8.36 -4.09
CA PRO A 86 -10.23 -7.33 -3.08
C PRO A 86 -11.57 -6.76 -2.58
N GLN A 87 -11.65 -6.52 -1.27
CA GLN A 87 -12.84 -5.98 -0.58
C GLN A 87 -14.09 -6.87 -0.62
N SER A 88 -13.94 -8.17 -0.84
CA SER A 88 -15.05 -9.13 -0.77
C SER A 88 -14.89 -10.11 0.40
N PRO A 89 -15.10 -9.66 1.65
CA PRO A 89 -15.08 -10.55 2.81
C PRO A 89 -16.25 -11.55 2.78
N ASP A 90 -17.36 -11.19 2.13
CA ASP A 90 -18.55 -12.01 1.91
C ASP A 90 -18.26 -13.32 1.16
N LEU A 91 -17.26 -13.31 0.28
CA LEU A 91 -16.84 -14.50 -0.46
C LEU A 91 -15.87 -15.40 0.32
N ASN A 92 -15.41 -14.96 1.49
CA ASN A 92 -14.50 -15.72 2.32
C ASN A 92 -15.29 -16.55 3.35
N VAL A 93 -15.32 -17.87 3.15
CA VAL A 93 -16.12 -18.80 3.96
C VAL A 93 -15.83 -18.69 5.47
N ILE A 94 -14.61 -18.32 5.87
CA ILE A 94 -14.25 -18.15 7.28
C ILE A 94 -14.97 -16.96 7.95
N GLU A 95 -15.33 -15.92 7.20
CA GLU A 95 -16.03 -14.74 7.72
C GLU A 95 -17.42 -15.11 8.24
N ASN A 96 -18.05 -16.12 7.64
CA ASN A 96 -19.31 -16.66 8.12
C ASN A 96 -19.16 -17.44 9.43
N LEU A 97 -17.98 -18.00 9.72
CA LEU A 97 -17.73 -18.77 10.94
C LEU A 97 -17.41 -17.89 12.15
N TRP A 98 -16.82 -16.71 11.94
CA TRP A 98 -16.44 -15.82 13.05
C TRP A 98 -17.60 -15.45 13.98
N PRO A 99 -18.79 -15.02 13.49
CA PRO A 99 -19.91 -14.71 14.36
C PRO A 99 -20.43 -15.90 15.17
N HIS A 100 -20.31 -17.12 14.63
CA HIS A 100 -20.70 -18.34 15.37
C HIS A 100 -19.74 -18.61 16.52
N LEU A 101 -18.43 -18.57 16.24
CA LEU A 101 -17.40 -18.76 17.26
C LEU A 101 -17.48 -17.66 18.32
N GLU A 102 -17.62 -16.40 17.92
CA GLU A 102 -17.70 -15.27 18.84
C GLU A 102 -18.88 -15.40 19.81
N ARG A 103 -20.09 -15.70 19.30
CA ARG A 103 -21.27 -15.91 20.15
C ARG A 103 -21.10 -17.08 21.12
N ALA A 104 -20.41 -18.13 20.71
CA ALA A 104 -20.16 -19.28 21.57
C ALA A 104 -19.17 -18.93 22.69
N VAL A 105 -18.07 -18.27 22.34
CA VAL A 105 -17.05 -17.80 23.28
C VAL A 105 -17.62 -16.79 24.30
N GLN A 106 -18.51 -15.89 23.86
CA GLN A 106 -19.15 -14.90 24.73
C GLN A 106 -20.05 -15.51 25.82
N ARG A 107 -20.48 -16.77 25.68
CA ARG A 107 -21.27 -17.46 26.71
C ARG A 107 -20.43 -17.92 27.89
N HIS A 108 -19.11 -17.95 27.74
CA HIS A 108 -18.19 -18.36 28.78
C HIS A 108 -17.72 -17.15 29.61
N PRO A 109 -17.62 -17.26 30.94
CA PRO A 109 -16.99 -16.24 31.76
C PRO A 109 -15.47 -16.32 31.60
N ILE A 110 -14.91 -15.46 30.76
CA ILE A 110 -13.47 -15.44 30.46
C ILE A 110 -12.79 -14.35 31.29
N THR A 111 -11.81 -14.73 32.12
CA THR A 111 -11.07 -13.79 32.97
C THR A 111 -9.59 -13.70 32.62
N SER A 112 -9.05 -14.65 31.84
CA SER A 112 -7.64 -14.63 31.41
C SER A 112 -7.45 -14.97 29.92
N LYS A 113 -6.27 -14.61 29.39
CA LYS A 113 -5.88 -14.89 28.00
C LYS A 113 -5.71 -16.39 27.76
N GLU A 114 -5.27 -17.13 28.76
CA GLU A 114 -5.07 -18.57 28.72
C GLU A 114 -6.43 -19.29 28.63
N GLN A 115 -7.41 -18.84 29.41
CA GLN A 115 -8.80 -19.32 29.33
C GLN A 115 -9.43 -18.99 27.98
N LEU A 116 -9.21 -17.78 27.45
CA LEU A 116 -9.69 -17.44 26.10
C LEU A 116 -9.14 -18.41 25.05
N LYS A 117 -7.86 -18.76 25.13
CA LYS A 117 -7.23 -19.71 24.20
C LYS A 117 -7.79 -21.13 24.33
N SER A 118 -8.12 -21.59 25.54
CA SER A 118 -8.70 -22.93 25.73
C SER A 118 -10.14 -22.97 25.21
N VAL A 119 -10.96 -21.99 25.60
CA VAL A 119 -12.36 -21.87 25.15
C VAL A 119 -12.45 -21.75 23.63
N LEU A 120 -11.58 -20.95 23.00
CA LEU A 120 -11.55 -20.85 21.54
C LEU A 120 -11.28 -22.19 20.85
N LYS A 121 -10.41 -23.03 21.42
CA LYS A 121 -10.11 -24.37 20.85
C LYS A 121 -11.27 -25.33 21.06
N GLU A 122 -11.88 -25.33 22.24
CA GLU A 122 -13.02 -26.18 22.57
C GLU A 122 -14.23 -25.83 21.70
N GLU A 123 -14.60 -24.56 21.63
CA GLU A 123 -15.73 -24.10 20.82
C GLU A 123 -15.47 -24.31 19.33
N TRP A 124 -14.24 -24.12 18.84
CA TRP A 124 -13.90 -24.41 17.45
C TRP A 124 -14.14 -25.89 17.08
N LEU A 125 -13.81 -26.82 17.98
CA LEU A 125 -14.04 -28.25 17.76
C LEU A 125 -15.53 -28.64 17.88
N ASN A 126 -16.31 -27.85 18.62
CA ASN A 126 -17.75 -28.05 18.79
C ASN A 126 -18.60 -27.50 17.63
N ILE A 127 -18.01 -26.73 16.69
CA ILE A 127 -18.73 -26.25 15.51
C ILE A 127 -19.16 -27.45 14.66
N ALA A 128 -20.47 -27.71 14.63
CA ALA A 128 -21.03 -28.82 13.87
C ALA A 128 -20.75 -28.65 12.37
N PRO A 129 -20.46 -29.74 11.64
CA PRO A 129 -20.17 -29.70 10.20
C PRO A 129 -21.37 -29.27 9.35
N GLU A 130 -22.59 -29.25 9.88
CA GLU A 130 -23.75 -28.69 9.17
C GLU A 130 -23.67 -27.16 9.07
N THR A 131 -23.05 -26.50 10.05
CA THR A 131 -22.82 -25.05 10.07
C THR A 131 -21.86 -24.60 8.96
N THR A 132 -20.98 -25.49 8.49
CA THR A 132 -20.03 -25.24 7.39
C THR A 132 -20.62 -25.57 6.01
N LYS A 133 -21.76 -26.28 5.94
CA LYS A 133 -22.43 -26.58 4.65
C LYS A 133 -23.30 -25.42 4.17
N THR A 134 -23.97 -24.71 5.07
CA THR A 134 -24.75 -23.51 4.72
C THR A 134 -23.89 -22.42 4.08
N SER A 135 -22.58 -22.38 4.36
CA SER A 135 -21.64 -21.44 3.74
C SER A 135 -20.96 -21.97 2.47
N CYS A 136 -20.92 -23.28 2.25
CA CYS A 136 -20.47 -23.91 0.99
C CYS A 136 -21.59 -24.00 -0.06
N GLY A 137 -22.85 -23.77 0.34
CA GLY A 137 -23.97 -23.50 -0.57
C GLY A 137 -23.84 -22.12 -1.21
N ILE A 138 -22.77 -21.89 -1.96
CA ILE A 138 -22.81 -20.89 -3.03
C ILE A 138 -23.75 -21.50 -4.08
N ASP A 139 -25.05 -21.31 -3.86
CA ASP A 139 -26.01 -21.52 -4.92
C ASP A 139 -25.52 -20.68 -6.11
N ALA A 140 -25.44 -21.31 -7.27
CA ALA A 140 -25.08 -20.68 -8.53
C ALA A 140 -25.93 -19.41 -8.85
N SER A 141 -27.01 -19.18 -8.10
CA SER A 141 -27.85 -17.98 -8.12
C SER A 141 -27.14 -16.72 -7.58
N ALA A 142 -26.22 -16.82 -6.61
CA ALA A 142 -25.53 -15.64 -6.05
C ALA A 142 -24.46 -15.06 -6.99
N ILE A 143 -23.90 -15.89 -7.87
CA ILE A 143 -22.94 -15.47 -8.91
C ILE A 143 -23.62 -14.60 -9.98
N GLY A 144 -24.95 -14.72 -10.13
CA GLY A 144 -25.74 -13.98 -11.11
C GLY A 144 -26.03 -12.51 -10.76
N SER A 145 -25.94 -12.11 -9.48
CA SER A 145 -26.29 -10.74 -9.05
C SER A 145 -25.10 -9.80 -8.84
N CYS A 146 -23.87 -10.31 -8.91
CA CYS A 146 -22.69 -9.45 -8.79
C CYS A 146 -22.29 -8.89 -10.17
N HIS A 147 -22.47 -7.58 -10.35
CA HIS A 147 -22.13 -6.83 -11.57
C HIS A 147 -20.63 -6.89 -11.98
N ILE A 148 -19.81 -7.61 -11.21
CA ILE A 148 -18.37 -7.80 -11.41
C ILE A 148 -18.08 -9.08 -12.26
N SER A 149 -19.09 -9.89 -12.58
CA SER A 149 -18.93 -11.16 -13.31
C SER A 149 -18.88 -11.02 -14.85
N LYS A 150 -18.14 -10.04 -15.39
CA LYS A 150 -17.84 -9.98 -16.84
C LYS A 150 -16.35 -10.03 -17.18
N ARG A 151 -15.46 -10.35 -16.24
CA ARG A 151 -14.01 -10.26 -16.51
C ARG A 151 -13.15 -11.45 -16.08
N LEU A 152 -13.74 -12.59 -15.74
CA LEU A 152 -12.98 -13.79 -15.35
C LEU A 152 -13.40 -15.05 -16.14
N CYS A 153 -13.85 -14.88 -17.39
CA CYS A 153 -13.92 -15.96 -18.35
C CYS A 153 -13.02 -15.63 -19.55
N TYR A 154 -11.72 -15.87 -19.39
CA TYR A 154 -10.75 -16.24 -20.43
C TYR A 154 -9.59 -16.98 -19.78
#